data_AF-A0A814KXI3-F1
#
_entry.id   AF-A0A814KXI3-F1
#
_cell.length_a   1.000
_cell.length_b   1.000
_cell.length_c   1.000
_cell.angle_alpha   90.00
_cell.angle_beta   90.00
_cell.angle_gamma   90.00
#
_symmetry.space_group_name_H-M   'P 1'
#
loop_
_entity.id
_entity.type
_entity.pdbx_description
1 polymer ?
#
loop_
_entity_poly.entity_id
_entity_poly.type
_entity_poly.pdbx_seq_one_letter_code
_entity_poly.pdbx_strand_id
1 'polypeptide(L)'
;MYSKGKALQQQQQILPIESQAKDKLNIYVHEYLIHIGAKNAATTFLNEIRWEKPPIGDAPGFLISWWNVFWDLYCAATPERNGQFEPSNEAKVFHEYVRI
;
A
#
# COMPACT_ATOMS: atom_id res chain seq x y z
N MET A 1 26.43 21.61 -23.98
CA MET A 1 26.72 20.62 -22.91
C MET A 1 25.74 20.88 -21.76
N TYR A 2 25.47 19.92 -20.86
CA TYR A 2 24.40 19.94 -19.83
C TYR A 2 23.00 19.48 -20.27
N SER A 3 22.80 18.16 -20.35
CA SER A 3 21.45 17.57 -20.19
C SER A 3 21.50 16.13 -19.61
N LYS A 4 22.67 15.47 -19.68
CA LYS A 4 22.86 14.09 -19.15
C LYS A 4 22.89 13.95 -17.61
N GLY A 5 22.91 15.05 -16.84
CA GLY A 5 23.05 14.99 -15.37
C GLY A 5 21.74 14.82 -14.57
N LYS A 6 20.60 15.30 -15.11
CA LYS A 6 19.31 15.30 -14.36
C LYS A 6 18.65 13.93 -14.28
N ALA A 7 18.75 13.11 -15.34
CA ALA A 7 18.17 11.77 -15.36
C ALA A 7 18.86 10.82 -14.36
N LEU A 8 20.20 10.89 -14.25
CA LEU A 8 20.97 10.08 -13.31
C LEU A 8 20.74 10.49 -11.85
N GLN A 9 20.58 11.79 -11.56
CA GLN A 9 20.25 12.27 -10.22
C GLN A 9 18.83 11.89 -9.77
N GLN A 10 17.83 11.95 -10.67
CA GLN A 10 16.48 11.47 -10.36
C GLN A 10 16.49 9.96 -10.10
N GLN A 11 17.18 9.18 -10.93
CA GLN A 11 17.29 7.73 -10.73
C GLN A 11 17.98 7.40 -9.39
N GLN A 12 19.01 8.15 -9.00
CA GLN A 12 19.68 8.00 -7.71
C GLN A 12 18.81 8.37 -6.49
N GLN A 13 17.82 9.27 -6.65
CA GLN A 13 16.87 9.62 -5.58
C GLN A 13 15.65 8.69 -5.54
N ILE A 14 15.23 8.12 -6.67
CA ILE A 14 14.08 7.20 -6.76
C ILE A 14 14.44 5.83 -6.15
N LEU A 15 15.64 5.31 -6.40
CA LEU A 15 16.07 3.99 -5.90
C LEU A 15 16.01 3.84 -4.37
N PRO A 16 16.45 4.82 -3.54
CA PRO A 16 16.27 4.79 -2.09
C PRO A 16 14.80 4.81 -1.65
N ILE A 17 13.93 5.51 -2.39
CA ILE A 17 12.51 5.65 -2.04
C ILE A 17 11.76 4.35 -2.32
N GLU A 18 12.00 3.71 -3.46
CA GLU A 18 11.40 2.42 -3.80
C GLU A 18 11.81 1.32 -2.83
N SER A 19 13.10 1.30 -2.44
CA SER A 19 13.59 0.34 -1.45
C SER A 19 12.93 0.54 -0.09
N GLN A 20 12.75 1.78 0.36
CA GLN A 20 12.07 2.08 1.63
C GLN A 20 10.57 1.74 1.58
N ALA A 21 9.91 2.02 0.45
CA ALA A 21 8.50 1.69 0.27
C ALA A 21 8.28 0.16 0.28
N LYS A 22 9.15 -0.59 -0.38
CA LYS A 22 9.13 -2.06 -0.37
C LYS A 22 9.33 -2.63 1.03
N ASP A 23 10.31 -2.11 1.76
CA ASP A 23 10.56 -2.52 3.15
C ASP A 23 9.34 -2.26 4.04
N LYS A 24 8.70 -1.10 3.93
CA LYS A 24 7.46 -0.79 4.66
C LYS A 24 6.32 -1.71 4.28
N LEU A 25 6.13 -1.99 3.00
CA LEU A 25 5.09 -2.91 2.53
C LEU A 25 5.28 -4.32 3.10
N ASN A 26 6.51 -4.83 3.14
CA ASN A 26 6.81 -6.14 3.74
C ASN A 26 6.41 -6.21 5.22
N ILE A 27 6.67 -5.15 5.99
CA ILE A 27 6.26 -5.06 7.40
C ILE A 27 4.73 -5.16 7.50
N TYR A 28 4.01 -4.37 6.69
CA TYR A 28 2.55 -4.33 6.70
C TYR A 28 1.90 -5.66 6.27
N VAL A 29 2.48 -6.36 5.30
CA VAL A 29 2.00 -7.69 4.87
C VAL A 29 2.22 -8.73 5.95
N HIS A 30 3.41 -8.76 6.57
CA HIS A 30 3.69 -9.67 7.68
C HIS A 30 2.72 -9.44 8.85
N GLU A 31 2.52 -8.19 9.25
CA GLU A 31 1.59 -7.82 10.31
C GLU A 31 0.15 -8.27 10.00
N TYR A 32 -0.30 -8.04 8.76
CA TYR A 32 -1.60 -8.52 8.30
C TYR A 32 -1.75 -10.04 8.46
N LEU A 33 -0.75 -10.82 8.02
CA LEU A 33 -0.76 -12.27 8.14
C LEU A 33 -0.85 -12.73 9.61
N ILE A 34 -0.14 -12.06 10.52
CA ILE A 34 -0.25 -12.33 11.95
C ILE A 34 -1.66 -11.99 12.47
N HIS A 35 -2.21 -10.85 12.06
CA HIS A 35 -3.51 -10.36 12.52
C HIS A 35 -4.68 -11.27 12.12
N ILE A 36 -4.67 -11.79 10.89
CA ILE A 36 -5.69 -12.74 10.42
C ILE A 36 -5.49 -14.18 10.94
N GLY A 37 -4.46 -14.41 11.77
CA GLY A 37 -4.15 -15.73 12.35
C GLY A 37 -3.32 -16.66 11.45
N ALA A 38 -2.84 -16.19 10.28
CA ALA A 38 -2.05 -16.96 9.33
C ALA A 38 -0.55 -17.01 9.70
N LYS A 39 -0.23 -17.45 10.93
CA LYS A 39 1.13 -17.41 11.49
C LYS A 39 2.17 -18.18 10.66
N ASN A 40 1.82 -19.36 10.15
CA ASN A 40 2.73 -20.15 9.31
C ASN A 40 3.08 -19.41 8.01
N ALA A 41 2.10 -18.76 7.39
CA ALA A 41 2.33 -17.96 6.19
C ALA A 41 3.19 -16.73 6.49
N ALA A 42 2.97 -16.08 7.64
CA ALA A 42 3.80 -14.96 8.09
C ALA A 42 5.29 -15.36 8.23
N THR A 43 5.56 -16.53 8.82
CA THR A 43 6.93 -17.05 8.96
C THR A 43 7.54 -17.40 7.61
N THR A 44 6.81 -18.11 6.74
CA THR A 44 7.29 -18.44 5.39
C THR A 44 7.60 -17.18 4.59
N PHE A 45 6.73 -16.18 4.65
CA PHE A 45 6.91 -14.90 3.96
C PHE A 45 8.21 -14.19 4.36
N LEU A 46 8.51 -14.08 5.66
CA LEU A 46 9.76 -13.47 6.13
C LEU A 46 11.01 -14.23 5.63
N ASN A 47 10.94 -15.55 5.57
CA ASN A 47 12.04 -16.38 5.07
C ASN A 47 12.26 -16.17 3.56
N GLU A 48 11.18 -16.10 2.77
CA GLU A 48 11.26 -15.91 1.32
C GLU A 48 11.90 -14.57 0.93
N ILE A 49 11.54 -13.50 1.63
CA ILE A 49 12.11 -12.16 1.37
C ILE A 49 13.46 -11.94 2.07
N ARG A 50 13.96 -12.94 2.81
CA ARG A 50 15.20 -12.88 3.62
C ARG A 50 15.18 -11.68 4.56
N TRP A 51 14.11 -11.54 5.33
CA TRP A 51 13.92 -10.40 6.21
C TRP A 51 14.80 -10.51 7.46
N GLU A 52 15.71 -9.54 7.63
CA GLU A 52 16.66 -9.53 8.77
C GLU A 52 16.35 -8.44 9.81
N LYS A 53 15.40 -7.54 9.52
CA LYS A 53 15.06 -6.41 10.39
C LYS A 53 13.96 -6.81 11.38
N PRO A 54 13.96 -6.34 12.64
CA PRO A 54 12.81 -6.55 13.51
C PRO A 54 11.56 -5.87 12.92
N PRO A 55 10.35 -6.40 13.12
CA PRO A 55 9.13 -5.69 12.76
C PRO A 55 9.11 -4.34 13.47
N ILE A 56 9.14 -3.25 12.70
CA ILE A 56 9.00 -1.89 13.26
C ILE A 56 7.53 -1.72 13.60
N GLY A 57 7.24 -1.75 14.90
CA GLY A 57 5.89 -1.62 15.41
C GLY A 57 5.33 -0.23 15.13
N ASP A 58 4.21 -0.21 14.43
CA ASP A 58 3.14 0.75 14.63
C ASP A 58 1.83 -0.04 14.79
N ALA A 59 0.78 0.63 15.29
CA ALA A 59 -0.46 0.03 15.73
C ALA A 59 -1.08 -0.95 14.70
N PRO A 60 -1.69 -2.06 15.15
CA PRO A 60 -2.22 -3.08 14.27
C PRO A 60 -3.24 -2.51 13.28
N GLY A 61 -3.10 -2.85 12.00
CA GLY A 61 -4.15 -2.66 10.98
C GLY A 61 -3.90 -1.55 9.96
N PHE A 62 -2.67 -1.08 9.78
CA PHE A 62 -2.37 -0.07 8.75
C PHE A 62 -2.79 -0.54 7.34
N LEU A 63 -2.36 -1.74 6.95
CA LEU A 63 -2.62 -2.27 5.60
C LEU A 63 -4.11 -2.40 5.32
N ILE A 64 -4.86 -3.00 6.25
CA ILE A 64 -6.28 -3.25 6.07
C ILE A 64 -7.09 -1.95 6.06
N SER A 65 -6.73 -0.97 6.91
CA SER A 65 -7.40 0.33 6.96
C SER A 65 -7.24 1.09 5.64
N TRP A 66 -6.01 1.18 5.13
CA TRP A 66 -5.75 1.85 3.86
C TRP A 66 -6.29 1.08 2.65
N TRP A 67 -6.28 -0.26 2.71
CA TRP A 67 -6.89 -1.09 1.67
C TRP A 67 -8.40 -0.88 1.60
N ASN A 68 -9.08 -0.80 2.75
CA ASN A 68 -10.52 -0.50 2.80
C ASN A 68 -10.83 0.86 2.19
N VAL A 69 -10.07 1.91 2.56
CA VAL A 69 -10.24 3.26 1.97
C VAL A 69 -10.00 3.23 0.47
N PHE A 70 -8.96 2.56 0.00
CA PHE A 70 -8.67 2.43 -1.43
C PHE A 70 -9.82 1.75 -2.18
N TRP A 71 -10.30 0.62 -1.66
CA TRP A 71 -11.36 -0.15 -2.28
C TRP A 71 -12.67 0.65 -2.34
N ASP A 72 -12.98 1.37 -1.27
CA ASP A 72 -14.14 2.24 -1.16
C ASP A 72 -14.14 3.37 -2.20
N LEU A 73 -12.99 4.05 -2.36
CA LEU A 73 -12.80 5.06 -3.41
C LEU A 73 -12.84 4.46 -4.82
N TYR A 74 -12.27 3.27 -5.02
CA TYR A 74 -12.30 2.57 -6.31
C TYR A 74 -13.74 2.25 -6.73
N CYS A 75 -14.56 1.76 -5.80
CA CYS A 75 -15.98 1.51 -6.03
C CYS A 75 -16.74 2.80 -6.35
N ALA A 76 -16.46 3.92 -5.66
CA ALA A 76 -17.08 5.21 -5.96
C ALA A 76 -16.73 5.76 -7.35
N ALA A 77 -15.50 5.52 -7.83
CA ALA A 77 -15.02 5.99 -9.12
C ALA A 77 -15.49 5.14 -10.32
N THR A 78 -15.86 3.87 -10.09
CA THR A 78 -16.28 2.94 -11.15
C THR A 78 -17.65 2.29 -10.87
N PRO A 79 -18.75 3.08 -10.82
CA PRO A 79 -20.07 2.58 -10.41
C PRO A 79 -20.64 1.54 -11.38
N GLU A 80 -20.41 1.73 -12.68
CA GLU A 80 -20.95 0.87 -13.76
C GLU A 80 -20.37 -0.55 -13.76
N ARG A 81 -19.20 -0.74 -13.13
CA ARG A 81 -18.46 -2.00 -13.17
C ARG A 81 -18.63 -2.84 -11.89
N ASN A 82 -19.03 -2.21 -10.78
CA ASN A 82 -18.92 -2.78 -9.44
C ASN A 82 -20.26 -2.92 -8.71
N GLY A 83 -21.36 -3.18 -9.42
CA GLY A 83 -22.74 -3.28 -8.90
C GLY A 83 -23.01 -4.33 -7.79
N GLN A 84 -21.96 -4.88 -7.16
CA GLN A 84 -22.03 -5.73 -5.96
C GLN A 84 -21.51 -5.07 -4.68
N PHE A 85 -20.82 -3.91 -4.74
CA PHE A 85 -20.27 -3.25 -3.55
C PHE A 85 -20.67 -1.78 -3.51
N GLU A 86 -21.49 -1.42 -2.51
CA GLU A 86 -21.90 -0.04 -2.25
C GLU A 86 -20.76 0.75 -1.59
N PRO A 87 -20.25 1.81 -2.22
CA PRO A 87 -19.25 2.66 -1.59
C PRO A 87 -19.86 3.51 -0.47
N SER A 88 -19.03 3.89 0.50
CA SER A 88 -19.39 4.77 1.61
C SER A 88 -19.85 6.14 1.11
N ASN A 89 -20.60 6.84 1.96
CA ASN A 89 -21.06 8.18 1.65
C ASN A 89 -19.87 9.16 1.53
N GLU A 90 -18.84 8.97 2.35
CA GLU A 90 -17.60 9.73 2.34
C GLU A 90 -16.86 9.58 1.00
N ALA A 91 -16.73 8.36 0.48
CA ALA A 91 -16.09 8.10 -0.81
C ALA A 91 -16.88 8.67 -1.99
N LYS A 92 -18.23 8.58 -1.94
CA LYS A 92 -19.11 9.20 -2.93
C LYS A 92 -18.92 10.72 -2.98
N VAL A 93 -18.89 11.36 -1.81
CA VAL A 93 -18.68 12.81 -1.67
C VAL A 93 -17.27 13.21 -2.14
N PHE A 94 -16.24 12.46 -1.78
CA PHE A 94 -14.88 12.74 -2.24
C PHE A 94 -14.76 12.69 -3.77
N HIS A 95 -15.37 11.69 -4.40
CA HIS A 95 -15.39 11.58 -5.85
C HIS A 95 -16.16 12.73 -6.52
N GLU A 96 -17.24 13.21 -5.90
CA GLU A 96 -17.97 14.39 -6.37
C GLU A 96 -17.11 15.66 -6.29
N TYR A 97 -16.42 15.89 -5.17
CA TYR A 97 -15.50 17.04 -5.02
C TYR A 97 -14.36 17.06 -6.03
N VAL A 98 -13.77 15.91 -6.36
CA VAL A 98 -12.65 15.82 -7.32
C VAL A 98 -13.12 15.96 -8.78
N ARG A 99 -14.41 15.75 -9.07
CA ARG A 99 -14.98 15.90 -10.41
C ARG A 99 -15.44 17.31 -10.77
N ILE A 100 -15.48 18.25 -9.82
CA ILE A 100 -15.78 19.67 -10.04
C ILE A 100 -14.49 20.42 -10.36
#